data_AF-A0A4Q3BSM8-F1
#
_entry.id   AF-A0A4Q3BSM8-F1
#
_cell.length_a   1.000
_cell.length_b   1.000
_cell.length_c   1.000
_cell.angle_alpha   90.00
_cell.angle_beta   90.00
_cell.angle_gamma   90.00
#
_symmetry.space_group_name_H-M   'P 1'
#
loop_
_entity.id
_entity.type
_entity.pdbx_description
1 polymer ?
#
loop_
_entity_poly.entity_id
_entity_poly.type
_entity_poly.pdbx_seq_one_letter_code
_entity_poly.pdbx_strand_id
1 'polypeptide(L)'
;YTSKLEDQRKFIVANQLLKSGTSIGANVKESQGAESKADFIHKLKVAAKEAEETEYWLMLCNHIENAPRTDDLLEKLKSIKNVISKIIISSRK
;
A
#
# COMPACT_ATOMS: atom_id res chain seq x y z
N TYR A 1 -1.05 -5.83 12.42
CA TYR A 1 -2.42 -6.11 11.95
C TYR A 1 -2.48 -7.48 11.29
N THR A 2 -1.64 -7.76 10.29
CA THR A 2 -1.54 -9.05 9.60
C THR A 2 -1.35 -10.25 10.55
N SER A 3 -0.52 -10.13 11.59
CA SER A 3 -0.38 -11.20 12.61
C SER A 3 -1.69 -11.57 13.29
N LYS A 4 -2.57 -10.59 13.56
CA LYS A 4 -3.90 -10.86 14.13
C LYS A 4 -4.80 -11.62 13.16
N LEU A 5 -4.64 -11.41 11.85
CA LEU A 5 -5.34 -12.19 10.84
C LEU A 5 -4.80 -13.63 10.78
N GLU A 6 -3.48 -13.81 10.94
CA GLU A 6 -2.85 -15.13 11.00
C GLU A 6 -3.30 -15.92 12.24
N ASP A 7 -3.38 -15.28 13.41
CA ASP A 7 -3.93 -15.88 14.63
C ASP A 7 -5.38 -16.37 14.44
N GLN A 8 -6.13 -15.67 13.59
CA GLN A 8 -7.50 -16.03 13.20
C GLN A 8 -7.57 -16.99 11.99
N ARG A 9 -6.42 -17.56 11.58
CA ARG A 9 -6.28 -18.47 10.44
C ARG A 9 -6.70 -17.88 9.08
N LYS A 10 -6.67 -16.56 8.94
CA LYS A 10 -6.98 -15.82 7.69
C LYS A 10 -5.73 -15.61 6.83
N PHE A 11 -4.99 -16.69 6.59
CA PHE A 11 -3.65 -16.65 6.00
C PHE A 11 -3.58 -16.02 4.61
N ILE A 12 -4.58 -16.27 3.75
CA ILE A 12 -4.59 -15.76 2.37
C ILE A 12 -4.64 -14.23 2.38
N VAL A 13 -5.60 -13.65 3.12
CA VAL A 13 -5.77 -12.20 3.23
C VAL A 13 -4.59 -11.57 3.96
N ALA A 14 -4.09 -12.20 5.01
CA ALA A 14 -2.92 -11.72 5.74
C ALA A 14 -1.69 -11.60 4.82
N ASN A 15 -1.43 -12.63 4.02
CA ASN A 15 -0.29 -12.66 3.09
C ASN A 15 -0.44 -11.63 1.96
N GLN A 16 -1.64 -11.49 1.38
CA GLN A 16 -1.90 -10.50 0.34
C GLN A 16 -1.72 -9.07 0.86
N LEU A 17 -2.25 -8.77 2.04
CA LEU A 17 -2.11 -7.47 2.68
C LEU A 17 -0.66 -7.18 3.09
N LEU A 18 0.08 -8.19 3.58
CA LEU A 18 1.48 -8.04 3.95
C LEU A 18 2.34 -7.70 2.72
N LYS A 19 2.14 -8.42 1.61
CA LYS A 19 2.87 -8.19 0.36
C LYS A 19 2.59 -6.81 -0.20
N SER A 20 1.32 -6.50 -0.50
CA SER A 20 0.95 -5.20 -1.07
C SER A 20 1.37 -4.04 -0.17
N GLY A 21 1.11 -4.11 1.14
CA GLY A 21 1.47 -3.05 2.09
C GLY A 21 2.97 -2.79 2.20
N THR A 22 3.82 -3.83 2.13
CA THR A 22 5.28 -3.68 2.17
C THR A 22 5.86 -3.24 0.82
N SER A 23 5.25 -3.66 -0.29
CA SER A 23 5.64 -3.26 -1.64
C SER A 23 5.52 -1.75 -1.90
N ILE A 24 4.60 -1.04 -1.23
CA ILE A 24 4.50 0.43 -1.32
C ILE A 24 5.84 1.07 -0.94
N GLY A 25 6.34 0.74 0.26
CA GLY A 25 7.58 1.30 0.79
C GLY A 25 8.81 0.86 0.00
N ALA A 26 8.84 -0.41 -0.45
CA ALA A 26 9.92 -0.93 -1.28
C ALA A 26 10.08 -0.13 -2.59
N ASN A 27 8.98 0.08 -3.33
CA ASN A 27 9.01 0.85 -4.58
C ASN A 27 9.33 2.34 -4.36
N VAL A 28 8.87 2.93 -3.25
CA VAL A 28 9.27 4.30 -2.86
C VAL A 28 10.77 4.37 -2.56
N LYS A 29 11.34 3.35 -1.92
CA LYS A 29 12.78 3.30 -1.64
C LYS A 29 13.59 3.13 -2.92
N GLU A 30 13.17 2.25 -3.82
CA GLU A 30 13.81 2.05 -5.12
C GLU A 30 13.78 3.29 -6.01
N SER A 31 12.73 4.11 -5.92
CA SER A 31 12.66 5.36 -6.68
C SER A 31 13.77 6.33 -6.26
N GLN A 32 14.28 6.27 -5.02
CA GLN A 32 15.39 7.13 -4.59
C GLN A 32 16.70 6.83 -5.32
N GLY A 33 16.85 5.64 -5.90
CA GLY A 33 17.97 5.25 -6.75
C GLY A 33 17.64 5.24 -8.24
N ALA A 34 16.65 6.01 -8.68
CA ALA A 34 16.22 6.02 -10.07
C ALA A 34 17.28 6.61 -11.01
N GLU A 35 17.44 5.98 -12.18
CA GLU A 35 18.43 6.37 -13.19
C GLU A 35 17.96 7.57 -14.04
N SER A 36 16.67 7.86 -14.00
CA SER A 36 16.07 9.00 -14.69
C SER A 36 14.80 9.48 -14.01
N LYS A 37 14.34 10.68 -14.39
CA LYS A 37 13.03 11.22 -13.98
C LYS A 37 11.86 10.31 -14.39
N ALA A 38 11.96 9.68 -15.56
CA ALA A 38 10.93 8.74 -16.03
C ALA A 38 10.88 7.47 -15.18
N ASP A 39 12.04 6.92 -14.83
CA ASP A 39 12.18 5.75 -13.95
C ASP A 39 11.68 6.07 -12.52
N PHE A 40 12.04 7.23 -11.98
CA PHE A 40 11.54 7.74 -10.69
C PHE A 40 10.01 7.73 -10.65
N ILE A 41 9.37 8.32 -11.67
CA ILE A 41 7.91 8.39 -11.78
C ILE A 41 7.32 6.98 -11.96
N HIS A 42 7.97 6.10 -12.73
CA HIS A 42 7.51 4.74 -12.95
C HIS A 42 7.46 3.96 -11.63
N LYS A 43 8.54 3.94 -10.85
CA LYS A 43 8.61 3.27 -9.55
C LYS A 43 7.57 3.82 -8.56
N LEU A 44 7.37 5.15 -8.51
CA LEU A 44 6.30 5.73 -7.69
C LEU A 44 4.89 5.36 -8.17
N LYS A 45 4.67 5.18 -9.48
CA LYS A 45 3.39 4.67 -10.00
C LYS A 45 3.17 3.21 -9.58
N VAL A 46 4.20 2.39 -9.49
CA VAL A 46 4.09 1.03 -8.94
C VAL A 46 3.70 1.12 -7.46
N ALA A 47 4.38 1.93 -6.65
CA ALA A 47 4.00 2.16 -5.25
C ALA A 47 2.54 2.62 -5.10
N ALA A 48 2.05 3.48 -6.00
CA ALA A 48 0.65 3.91 -6.01
C ALA A 48 -0.31 2.74 -6.29
N LYS A 49 0.00 1.85 -7.23
CA LYS A 49 -0.81 0.64 -7.49
C LYS A 49 -0.85 -0.30 -6.30
N GLU A 50 0.29 -0.52 -5.63
CA GLU A 50 0.36 -1.33 -4.41
C GLU A 50 -0.48 -0.72 -3.27
N ALA A 51 -0.57 0.61 -3.21
CA ALA A 51 -1.42 1.31 -2.25
C ALA A 51 -2.92 1.12 -2.56
N GLU A 52 -3.33 1.11 -3.83
CA GLU A 52 -4.71 0.76 -4.23
C GLU A 52 -5.04 -0.69 -3.86
N GLU A 53 -4.12 -1.63 -4.13
CA GLU A 53 -4.32 -3.03 -3.76
C GLU A 53 -4.41 -3.22 -2.23
N THR A 54 -3.54 -2.54 -1.48
CA THR A 54 -3.59 -2.54 -0.01
C THR A 54 -4.93 -2.00 0.50
N GLU A 55 -5.46 -0.93 -0.10
CA GLU A 55 -6.75 -0.35 0.26
C GLU A 55 -7.88 -1.36 0.02
N TYR A 56 -7.89 -2.03 -1.13
CA TYR A 56 -8.86 -3.08 -1.43
C TYR A 56 -8.85 -4.19 -0.37
N TRP A 57 -7.67 -4.71 0.00
CA TRP A 57 -7.57 -5.77 1.02
C TRP A 57 -8.00 -5.29 2.41
N LEU A 58 -7.71 -4.05 2.79
CA LEU A 58 -8.19 -3.45 4.04
C LEU A 58 -9.71 -3.28 4.07
N MET A 59 -10.32 -2.88 2.94
CA MET A 59 -11.78 -2.80 2.80
C MET A 59 -12.42 -4.18 2.87
N LEU A 60 -11.81 -5.19 2.22
CA LEU A 60 -12.29 -6.57 2.29
C LEU A 60 -12.26 -7.10 3.72
N CYS A 61 -11.21 -6.78 4.49
CA CYS A 61 -11.13 -7.18 5.90
C CYS A 61 -12.33 -6.73 6.74
N ASN A 62 -12.91 -5.56 6.48
CA ASN A 62 -14.08 -5.08 7.21
C ASN A 62 -15.35 -5.92 6.98
N HIS A 63 -15.36 -6.77 5.94
CA HIS A 63 -16.44 -7.68 5.62
C HIS A 63 -16.18 -9.11 6.10
N ILE A 64 -15.00 -9.38 6.67
CA ILE A 64 -14.65 -10.70 7.20
C ILE A 64 -15.04 -10.76 8.68
N GLU A 65 -15.84 -11.76 9.03
CA GLU A 65 -16.27 -11.99 10.40
C GLU A 65 -15.08 -12.07 11.36
N ASN A 66 -15.17 -11.38 12.50
CA ASN A 66 -14.14 -11.31 13.55
C ASN A 66 -12.80 -10.67 13.13
N ALA A 67 -12.66 -10.11 11.92
CA ALA A 67 -11.43 -9.39 11.56
C ALA A 67 -11.32 -8.07 12.36
N PRO A 68 -10.10 -7.65 12.72
CA PRO A 68 -9.93 -6.34 13.35
C PRO A 68 -10.36 -5.22 12.39
N ARG A 69 -10.86 -4.11 12.92
CA ARG A 69 -11.26 -2.94 12.12
C ARG A 69 -10.04 -2.32 11.43
N THR A 70 -10.25 -1.78 10.23
CA THR A 70 -9.19 -1.16 9.41
C THR A 70 -9.30 0.35 9.29
N ASP A 71 -10.25 0.99 9.98
CA ASP A 71 -10.52 2.43 9.87
C ASP A 71 -9.25 3.29 10.04
N ASP A 72 -8.42 3.00 11.05
CA ASP A 72 -7.17 3.74 11.29
C ASP A 72 -6.10 3.47 10.22
N LEU A 73 -6.09 2.25 9.66
CA LEU A 73 -5.15 1.87 8.60
C LEU A 73 -5.54 2.50 7.28
N LEU A 74 -6.83 2.61 6.97
CA LEU A 74 -7.35 3.28 5.78
C LEU A 74 -7.02 4.77 5.80
N GLU A 75 -7.17 5.45 6.94
CA GLU A 75 -6.79 6.87 7.06
C GLU A 75 -5.27 7.10 6.93
N LYS A 76 -4.45 6.20 7.50
CA LYS A 76 -2.99 6.23 7.29
C LYS A 76 -2.62 6.00 5.82
N LEU A 77 -3.24 5.01 5.18
CA LEU A 77 -3.00 4.69 3.78
C LEU A 77 -3.41 5.84 2.85
N LYS A 78 -4.54 6.49 3.11
CA LYS A 78 -4.99 7.69 2.39
C LYS A 78 -3.95 8.81 2.44
N SER A 79 -3.33 9.02 3.60
CA SER A 79 -2.24 9.99 3.74
C SER A 79 -1.04 9.63 2.85
N ILE A 80 -0.66 8.36 2.80
CA ILE A 80 0.41 7.85 1.93
C ILE A 80 0.06 8.03 0.45
N LYS A 81 -1.15 7.65 0.04
CA LYS A 81 -1.66 7.82 -1.34
C LYS A 81 -1.60 9.28 -1.80
N ASN A 82 -2.01 10.21 -0.92
CA ASN A 82 -1.96 11.64 -1.20
C ASN A 82 -0.53 12.15 -1.43
N VAL A 83 0.42 11.73 -0.59
CA VAL A 83 1.83 12.11 -0.72
C VAL A 83 2.42 11.56 -2.02
N ILE A 84 2.24 10.27 -2.30
CA ILE A 84 2.74 9.63 -3.54
C ILE A 84 2.16 10.35 -4.78
N SER A 85 0.86 10.61 -4.78
CA SER A 85 0.17 11.29 -5.88
C SER A 85 0.70 12.70 -6.09
N LYS A 86 0.92 13.45 -5.01
CA LYS A 86 1.46 14.80 -5.08
C LYS A 86 2.87 14.81 -5.66
N ILE A 87 3.73 13.89 -5.23
CA ILE A 87 5.10 13.73 -5.75
C ILE A 87 5.03 13.45 -7.26
N ILE A 88 4.27 12.43 -7.69
CA ILE A 88 4.12 12.07 -9.11
C ILE A 88 3.68 13.26 -9.96
N ILE A 89 2.71 14.06 -9.51
CA ILE A 89 2.21 15.23 -10.24
C ILE A 89 3.29 16.31 -10.32
N SER A 90 3.96 16.61 -9.20
CA SER A 90 5.01 17.63 -9.15
C SER A 90 6.23 17.26 -9.99
N SER A 91 6.57 15.97 -10.05
CA SER A 91 7.68 15.45 -10.84
C SER A 91 7.38 15.37 -12.33
N ARG A 92 6.17 15.68 -12.83
CA ARG A 92 5.91 15.76 -14.28
C ARG A 92 6.11 17.16 -14.86
N LYS A 93 6.12 18.17 -13.99
CA LYS A 93 6.50 19.54 -14.35
C LYS A 93 8.00 19.58 -14.58
#